data_AF-A0AAW0Y7D8-F1
#
_entry.id   AF-A0AAW0Y7D8-F1
#
_cell.length_a   1.000
_cell.length_b   1.000
_cell.length_c   1.000
_cell.angle_alpha   90.00
_cell.angle_beta   90.00
_cell.angle_gamma   90.00
#
_symmetry.space_group_name_H-M   'P 1'
#
loop_
_entity.id
_entity.type
_entity.pdbx_description
1 polymer ?
#
loop_
_entity_poly.entity_id
_entity_poly.type
_entity_poly.pdbx_seq_one_letter_code
_entity_poly.pdbx_strand_id
1 'polypeptide(L)'
;MQKNESSTSILTRTQSANVQHNDHEENASSDSSSQCTVNFERSAELRSHMRGRKEDGDGNKDEASVARFSSLFYLSPSLIETFAALGGTSKAYTFNEILQLLKKYLLSKPSLCDPNNVLYVNCGDDSLGQALGVERFHFKDVKSWII
;
A
#
# COMPACT_ATOMS: atom_id res chain seq x y z
N MET A 1 -0.66 -61.27 5.17
CA MET A 1 -1.51 -61.70 6.31
C MET A 1 -0.86 -61.19 7.60
N GLN A 2 -1.65 -60.86 8.62
CA GLN A 2 -1.37 -60.06 9.86
C GLN A 2 -1.57 -58.56 9.60
N LYS A 3 -2.69 -57.89 9.93
CA LYS A 3 -3.64 -57.85 11.07
C LYS A 3 -3.02 -57.41 12.40
N ASN A 4 -3.05 -56.10 12.66
CA ASN A 4 -2.84 -55.51 13.98
C ASN A 4 -3.76 -54.28 14.11
N GLU A 5 -4.94 -54.52 14.64
CA GLU A 5 -5.86 -53.52 15.16
C GLU A 5 -5.34 -53.03 16.52
N SER A 6 -5.47 -51.74 16.83
CA SER A 6 -5.60 -51.26 18.21
C SER A 6 -6.18 -49.85 18.22
N SER A 7 -7.49 -49.81 18.41
CA SER A 7 -8.25 -48.64 18.85
C SER A 7 -7.96 -48.37 20.33
N THR A 8 -7.76 -47.12 20.73
CA THR A 8 -7.96 -46.71 22.12
C THR A 8 -8.48 -45.29 22.16
N SER A 9 -9.78 -45.19 22.41
CA SER A 9 -10.50 -43.99 22.79
C SER A 9 -10.32 -43.75 24.30
N ILE A 10 -9.99 -42.51 24.70
CA ILE A 10 -10.17 -42.05 26.08
C ILE A 10 -10.95 -40.74 26.07
N LEU A 11 -12.05 -40.77 26.82
CA LEU A 11 -13.02 -39.72 27.04
C LEU A 11 -13.20 -39.62 28.55
N THR A 12 -12.89 -38.47 29.16
CA THR A 12 -13.42 -37.96 30.45
C THR A 12 -12.85 -36.55 30.65
N ARG A 13 -13.62 -35.45 30.72
CA ARG A 13 -14.68 -35.01 31.65
C ARG A 13 -14.16 -34.10 32.78
N THR A 14 -14.34 -32.79 32.56
CA THR A 14 -14.92 -31.72 33.42
C THR A 14 -14.33 -31.38 34.80
N GLN A 15 -14.11 -30.07 35.02
CA GLN A 15 -14.62 -29.14 36.08
C GLN A 15 -13.58 -28.02 36.32
N SER A 16 -13.84 -26.73 36.06
CA SER A 16 -14.77 -25.73 36.66
C SER A 16 -14.08 -24.81 37.68
N ALA A 17 -14.53 -23.53 37.67
CA ALA A 17 -14.26 -22.42 38.58
C ALA A 17 -12.97 -21.61 38.27
N ASN A 18 -12.89 -20.29 38.41
CA ASN A 18 -13.81 -19.28 38.92
C ASN A 18 -13.31 -17.88 38.47
N VAL A 19 -14.25 -17.00 38.10
CA VAL A 19 -14.33 -15.54 38.38
C VAL A 19 -13.03 -14.73 38.50
N GLN A 20 -12.88 -13.74 37.61
CA GLN A 20 -12.73 -12.34 38.02
C GLN A 20 -13.17 -11.37 36.91
N HIS A 21 -14.30 -10.71 37.16
CA HIS A 21 -14.68 -9.45 36.54
C HIS A 21 -13.59 -8.42 36.89
N ASN A 22 -12.99 -7.80 35.89
CA ASN A 22 -12.28 -6.54 36.04
C ASN A 22 -12.86 -5.58 35.02
N ASP A 23 -13.85 -4.82 35.47
CA ASP A 23 -14.21 -3.55 34.87
C ASP A 23 -13.05 -2.57 35.12
N HIS A 24 -12.33 -2.23 34.06
CA HIS A 24 -11.58 -0.99 33.97
C HIS A 24 -11.72 -0.45 32.55
N GLU A 25 -12.66 0.48 32.41
CA GLU A 25 -12.50 1.61 31.50
C GLU A 25 -11.10 2.20 31.73
N GLU A 26 -10.23 2.14 30.72
CA GLU A 26 -9.46 3.31 30.33
C GLU A 26 -9.35 3.32 28.80
N ASN A 27 -10.20 4.19 28.28
CA ASN A 27 -10.21 4.73 26.94
C ASN A 27 -8.83 5.29 26.57
N ALA A 28 -8.05 4.50 25.82
CA ALA A 28 -6.94 5.01 25.02
C ALA A 28 -7.02 4.39 23.63
N SER A 29 -8.14 4.63 22.93
CA SER A 29 -8.15 4.66 21.47
C SER A 29 -7.23 5.81 21.03
N SER A 30 -5.93 5.54 21.07
CA SER A 30 -4.94 6.40 20.45
C SER A 30 -5.27 6.41 18.97
N ASP A 31 -5.82 7.55 18.56
CA ASP A 31 -6.20 7.94 17.21
C ASP A 31 -4.94 8.04 16.32
N SER A 32 -4.20 6.94 16.20
CA SER A 32 -3.03 6.80 15.32
C SER A 32 -3.44 6.67 13.85
N SER A 33 -4.74 6.60 13.59
CA SER A 33 -5.35 6.37 12.28
C SER A 33 -5.21 7.55 11.30
N SER A 34 -4.41 8.58 11.58
CA SER A 34 -4.30 9.71 10.65
C SER A 34 -2.93 10.38 10.54
N GLN A 35 -1.88 9.92 11.23
CA GLN A 35 -0.58 10.60 11.04
C GLN A 35 -0.06 10.44 9.61
N CYS A 36 -0.21 9.28 8.95
CA CYS A 36 0.17 9.20 7.55
C CYS A 36 -0.74 10.06 6.67
N THR A 37 -2.07 10.07 6.82
CA THR A 37 -2.95 10.93 5.98
C THR A 37 -2.66 12.42 6.19
N VAL A 38 -2.50 12.86 7.43
CA VAL A 38 -2.17 14.25 7.78
C VAL A 38 -0.78 14.62 7.30
N ASN A 39 0.24 13.77 7.50
CA ASN A 39 1.60 14.07 7.04
C ASN A 39 1.71 13.95 5.51
N PHE A 40 0.92 13.09 4.87
CA PHE A 40 0.83 12.95 3.42
C PHE A 40 0.20 14.20 2.78
N GLU A 41 -0.91 14.70 3.34
CA GLU A 41 -1.56 15.92 2.84
C GLU A 41 -0.79 17.20 3.16
N ARG A 42 -0.04 17.21 4.27
CA ARG A 42 0.69 18.38 4.77
C ARG A 42 2.14 18.47 4.28
N SER A 43 2.75 17.36 3.85
CA SER A 43 4.11 17.36 3.31
C SER A 43 4.18 18.09 1.98
N ALA A 44 4.74 19.31 2.02
CA ALA A 44 4.99 20.13 0.83
C ALA A 44 5.91 19.42 -0.17
N GLU A 45 6.82 18.58 0.32
CA GLU A 45 7.76 17.84 -0.51
C GLU A 45 7.07 16.71 -1.27
N LEU A 46 6.21 15.92 -0.62
CA LEU A 46 5.34 14.95 -1.29
C LEU A 46 4.40 15.65 -2.27
N ARG A 47 3.76 16.75 -1.87
CA ARG A 47 2.86 17.52 -2.75
C ARG A 47 3.59 18.08 -3.97
N SER A 48 4.82 18.56 -3.81
CA SER A 48 5.66 19.04 -4.89
C SER A 48 6.06 17.90 -5.83
N HIS A 49 6.44 16.76 -5.26
CA HIS A 49 6.83 15.58 -6.02
C HIS A 49 5.65 14.93 -6.77
N MET A 50 4.44 15.09 -6.22
CA MET A 50 3.18 14.55 -6.75
C MET A 50 2.39 15.54 -7.60
N ARG A 51 2.77 16.82 -7.62
CA ARG A 51 2.27 17.77 -8.63
C ARG A 51 2.93 17.38 -9.95
N GLY A 52 2.30 16.46 -10.68
CA GLY A 52 2.53 16.32 -12.11
C GLY A 52 2.51 17.73 -12.70
N ARG A 53 3.55 18.08 -13.46
CA ARG A 53 3.69 19.41 -14.06
C ARG A 53 2.36 19.78 -14.70
N LYS A 54 1.63 20.69 -14.05
CA LYS A 54 0.60 21.45 -14.71
C LYS A 54 1.41 22.36 -15.63
N GLU A 55 1.36 22.07 -16.92
CA GLU A 55 1.90 22.99 -17.91
C GLU A 55 1.06 24.26 -17.79
N ASP A 56 1.53 25.19 -16.96
CA ASP A 56 1.00 26.53 -16.90
C ASP A 56 1.38 27.16 -18.24
N GLY A 57 0.46 27.05 -19.20
CA GLY A 57 0.59 27.59 -20.53
C GLY A 57 0.71 29.11 -20.45
N ASP A 58 1.93 29.60 -20.62
CA ASP A 58 2.17 30.95 -21.10
C ASP A 58 2.35 30.88 -22.62
N GLY A 59 1.53 31.68 -23.31
CA GLY A 59 1.37 31.60 -24.75
C GLY A 59 2.62 32.06 -25.47
N ASN A 60 3.19 31.18 -26.30
CA ASN A 60 3.76 31.61 -27.55
C ASN A 60 3.33 30.66 -28.66
N LYS A 61 2.66 31.23 -29.67
CA LYS A 61 2.36 30.56 -30.92
C LYS A 61 3.69 30.36 -31.65
N ASP A 62 3.75 29.32 -32.47
CA ASP A 62 4.89 28.90 -33.30
C ASP A 62 5.84 27.92 -32.61
N GLU A 63 5.44 26.65 -32.50
CA GLU A 63 6.31 25.55 -32.94
C GLU A 63 5.52 24.25 -32.96
N ALA A 64 5.88 23.39 -33.92
CA ALA A 64 5.26 22.11 -34.19
C ALA A 64 4.98 21.33 -32.90
N SER A 65 3.78 20.77 -32.84
CA SER A 65 3.28 19.91 -31.78
C SER A 65 4.21 18.72 -31.55
N VAL A 66 5.24 18.91 -30.72
CA VAL A 66 5.86 17.81 -30.00
C VAL A 66 4.83 17.43 -28.94
N ALA A 67 3.81 16.69 -29.36
CA ALA A 67 2.98 15.91 -28.46
C ALA A 67 3.99 15.11 -27.61
N ARG A 68 4.21 15.56 -26.37
CA ARG A 68 5.04 14.85 -25.41
C ARG A 68 4.32 13.52 -25.21
N PHE A 69 4.73 12.50 -25.96
CA PHE A 69 4.23 11.16 -25.82
C PHE A 69 4.46 10.78 -24.36
N SER A 70 3.39 10.79 -23.58
CA SER A 70 3.45 10.33 -22.21
C SER A 70 3.73 8.84 -22.30
N SER A 71 4.92 8.42 -21.89
CA SER A 71 5.28 7.00 -21.87
C SER A 71 4.18 6.23 -21.14
N LEU A 72 3.66 5.22 -21.82
CA LEU A 72 2.69 4.29 -21.29
C LEU A 72 3.43 3.05 -20.81
N PHE A 73 2.97 2.53 -19.70
CA PHE A 73 3.62 1.45 -18.97
C PHE A 73 2.62 0.36 -18.62
N TYR A 74 3.09 -0.88 -18.56
CA TYR A 74 2.30 -2.01 -18.12
C TYR A 74 2.76 -2.44 -16.73
N LEU A 75 1.80 -2.68 -15.85
CA LEU A 75 2.09 -3.20 -14.52
C LEU A 75 2.30 -4.71 -14.60
N SER A 76 3.16 -5.25 -13.74
CA SER A 76 3.29 -6.70 -13.59
C SER A 76 1.98 -7.31 -13.07
N PRO A 77 1.67 -8.58 -13.36
CA PRO A 77 0.46 -9.23 -12.87
C PRO A 77 0.26 -9.11 -11.35
N SER A 78 1.32 -9.30 -10.56
CA SER A 78 1.27 -9.16 -9.10
C SER A 78 0.95 -7.74 -8.64
N LEU A 79 1.43 -6.72 -9.36
CA LEU A 79 1.13 -5.32 -9.05
C LEU A 79 -0.30 -4.94 -9.47
N ILE A 80 -0.82 -5.53 -10.55
CA ILE A 80 -2.23 -5.42 -10.94
C ILE A 80 -3.13 -5.99 -9.85
N GLU A 81 -2.83 -7.18 -9.34
CA GLU A 81 -3.57 -7.80 -8.23
C GLU A 81 -3.56 -6.93 -6.98
N THR A 82 -2.39 -6.37 -6.64
CA THR A 82 -2.23 -5.45 -5.51
C THR A 82 -3.14 -4.22 -5.65
N PHE A 83 -3.29 -3.68 -6.86
CA PHE A 83 -4.12 -2.51 -7.12
C PHE A 83 -5.54 -2.83 -7.59
N ALA A 84 -5.95 -4.10 -7.67
CA ALA A 84 -7.23 -4.50 -8.24
C ALA A 84 -8.42 -3.80 -7.56
N ALA A 85 -8.41 -3.74 -6.22
CA ALA A 85 -9.43 -3.06 -5.43
C ALA A 85 -9.48 -1.53 -5.65
N LEU A 86 -8.46 -0.95 -6.28
CA LEU A 86 -8.32 0.49 -6.55
C LEU A 86 -8.55 0.84 -8.03
N GLY A 87 -8.93 -0.15 -8.86
CA GLY A 87 -9.08 0.00 -10.32
C GLY A 87 -7.82 -0.34 -11.11
N GLY A 88 -6.88 -1.08 -10.52
CA GLY A 88 -5.80 -1.75 -11.25
C GLY A 88 -6.36 -2.79 -12.23
N THR A 89 -5.92 -2.74 -13.48
CA THR A 89 -6.31 -3.61 -14.58
C THR A 89 -5.09 -3.87 -15.46
N SER A 90 -5.23 -4.73 -16.48
CA SER A 90 -4.18 -5.05 -17.44
C SER A 90 -3.97 -3.98 -18.53
N LYS A 91 -4.57 -2.80 -18.40
CA LYS A 91 -4.40 -1.71 -19.37
C LYS A 91 -3.01 -1.07 -19.26
N ALA A 92 -2.64 -0.31 -20.27
CA ALA A 92 -1.48 0.57 -20.18
C ALA A 92 -1.80 1.81 -19.33
N TYR A 93 -0.84 2.25 -18.54
CA TYR A 93 -0.94 3.38 -17.62
C TYR A 93 0.09 4.45 -17.95
N THR A 94 -0.30 5.71 -17.81
CA THR A 94 0.68 6.79 -17.66
C THR A 94 1.35 6.71 -16.28
N PHE A 95 2.58 7.21 -16.16
CA PHE A 95 3.26 7.30 -14.86
C PHE A 95 2.39 7.97 -13.79
N ASN A 96 1.63 9.01 -14.15
CA ASN A 96 0.75 9.70 -13.23
C ASN A 96 -0.42 8.83 -12.73
N GLU A 97 -0.99 7.98 -13.59
CA GLU A 97 -2.02 7.03 -13.13
C GLU A 97 -1.45 6.00 -12.16
N ILE A 98 -0.21 5.53 -12.40
CA ILE A 98 0.48 4.60 -11.49
C ILE A 98 0.69 5.26 -10.12
N LEU A 99 1.15 6.51 -10.11
CA LEU A 99 1.29 7.28 -8.87
C LEU A 99 -0.04 7.48 -8.15
N GLN A 100 -1.15 7.65 -8.87
CA GLN A 100 -2.48 7.78 -8.27
C GLN A 100 -2.96 6.47 -7.64
N LEU A 101 -2.72 5.33 -8.29
CA LEU A 101 -3.03 4.01 -7.73
C LEU A 101 -2.21 3.78 -6.45
N LEU A 102 -0.90 4.03 -6.50
CA LEU A 102 0.00 3.91 -5.35
C LEU A 102 -0.43 4.83 -4.21
N LYS A 103 -0.78 6.09 -4.50
CA LYS A 103 -1.29 7.02 -3.49
C LYS A 103 -2.56 6.51 -2.82
N LYS A 104 -3.54 6.05 -3.60
CA LYS A 104 -4.79 5.50 -3.05
C LYS A 104 -4.50 4.29 -2.16
N TYR A 105 -3.54 3.47 -2.55
CA TYR A 105 -3.11 2.30 -1.78
C TYR A 105 -2.48 2.67 -0.45
N LEU A 106 -1.53 3.62 -0.44
CA LEU A 106 -0.88 4.06 0.80
C LEU A 106 -1.86 4.79 1.73
N LEU A 107 -2.84 5.51 1.18
CA LEU A 107 -3.90 6.14 1.96
C LEU A 107 -4.84 5.12 2.62
N SER A 108 -5.07 3.95 2.00
CA SER A 108 -5.86 2.88 2.64
C SER A 108 -5.05 2.07 3.66
N LYS A 109 -3.71 2.18 3.64
CA LYS A 109 -2.79 1.47 4.55
C LYS A 109 -1.74 2.43 5.15
N PRO A 110 -2.16 3.35 6.04
CA PRO A 110 -1.27 4.37 6.61
C PRO A 110 -0.10 3.81 7.42
N SER A 111 -0.20 2.57 7.91
CA SER A 111 0.88 1.88 8.64
C SER A 111 2.10 1.55 7.78
N LEU A 112 1.96 1.55 6.45
CA LEU A 112 3.09 1.32 5.54
C LEU A 112 3.99 2.56 5.41
N CYS A 113 3.51 3.74 5.75
CA CYS A 113 4.31 4.96 5.70
C CYS A 113 5.27 5.01 6.89
N ASP A 114 6.53 5.34 6.65
CA ASP A 114 7.46 5.60 7.75
C ASP A 114 7.01 6.88 8.50
N PRO A 115 6.78 6.82 9.83
CA PRO A 115 6.29 7.95 10.61
C PRO A 115 7.30 9.09 10.71
N ASN A 116 8.60 8.79 10.59
CA ASN A 116 9.67 9.77 10.65
C ASN A 116 9.98 10.35 9.27
N ASN A 117 9.63 9.63 8.20
CA ASN A 117 9.81 10.11 6.84
C ASN A 117 8.77 9.52 5.88
N VAL A 118 7.72 10.28 5.63
CA VAL A 118 6.59 9.92 4.75
C VAL A 118 6.95 9.63 3.29
N LEU A 119 8.19 9.93 2.85
CA LEU A 119 8.67 9.55 1.52
C LEU A 119 9.15 8.09 1.46
N TYR A 120 9.33 7.45 2.61
CA TYR A 120 9.65 6.03 2.69
C TYR A 120 8.40 5.21 2.99
N VAL A 121 8.30 4.10 2.27
CA VAL A 121 7.25 3.10 2.44
C VAL A 121 7.92 1.80 2.89
N ASN A 122 7.50 1.29 4.04
CA ASN A 122 7.88 0.00 4.59
C ASN A 122 6.80 -1.02 4.20
N CYS A 123 7.08 -1.89 3.23
CA CYS A 123 6.08 -2.78 2.64
C CYS A 123 6.48 -4.25 2.52
N GLY A 124 7.59 -4.68 3.15
CA GLY A 124 8.10 -6.06 3.02
C GLY A 124 7.09 -7.15 3.37
N ASP A 125 6.30 -6.93 4.41
CA ASP A 125 5.25 -7.86 4.84
C ASP A 125 3.91 -7.63 4.11
N ASP A 126 3.86 -6.67 3.19
CA ASP A 126 2.65 -6.29 2.45
C ASP A 126 2.70 -6.78 1.00
N SER A 127 1.53 -7.05 0.42
CA SER A 127 1.38 -7.42 -1.00
C SER A 127 2.10 -6.46 -1.95
N LEU A 128 2.19 -5.17 -1.61
CA LEU A 128 2.93 -4.19 -2.42
C LEU A 128 4.44 -4.48 -2.44
N GLY A 129 5.05 -4.81 -1.29
CA GLY A 129 6.47 -5.15 -1.24
C GLY A 129 6.75 -6.49 -1.89
N GLN A 130 5.86 -7.47 -1.74
CA GLN A 130 5.95 -8.75 -2.46
C GLN A 130 5.87 -8.58 -3.97
N ALA A 131 4.94 -7.75 -4.47
CA ALA A 131 4.78 -7.46 -5.89
C ALA A 131 5.96 -6.70 -6.50
N LEU A 132 6.60 -5.84 -5.71
CA LEU A 132 7.78 -5.07 -6.11
C LEU A 132 9.11 -5.80 -5.84
N GLY A 133 9.09 -6.86 -5.03
CA GLY A 133 10.30 -7.55 -4.57
C GLY A 133 11.18 -6.72 -3.64
N VAL A 134 10.59 -5.82 -2.84
CA VAL A 134 11.32 -4.90 -1.95
C VAL A 134 10.73 -4.87 -0.55
N GLU A 135 11.59 -4.77 0.47
CA GLU A 135 11.14 -4.59 1.86
C GLU A 135 10.73 -3.15 2.17
N ARG A 136 11.43 -2.19 1.56
CA ARG A 136 11.24 -0.76 1.76
C ARG A 136 11.67 -0.02 0.51
N PHE A 137 11.02 1.10 0.22
CA PHE A 137 11.42 1.96 -0.87
C PHE A 137 11.21 3.45 -0.58
N HIS A 138 11.92 4.28 -1.34
CA HIS A 138 11.69 5.72 -1.38
C HIS A 138 10.77 6.08 -2.57
N PHE A 139 9.87 7.04 -2.40
CA PHE A 139 8.88 7.40 -3.42
C PHE A 139 9.50 7.87 -4.76
N LYS A 140 10.73 8.41 -4.71
CA LYS A 140 11.50 8.80 -5.90
C LYS A 140 11.92 7.60 -6.77
N ASP A 141 12.02 6.42 -6.18
CA ASP A 141 12.51 5.22 -6.86
C ASP A 141 11.42 4.52 -7.68
N VAL A 142 10.15 4.91 -7.49
CA VAL A 142 9.01 4.35 -8.21
C VAL A 142 9.20 4.45 -9.72
N LYS A 143 9.82 5.53 -10.21
CA LYS A 143 10.10 5.70 -11.65
C LYS A 143 11.07 4.67 -12.20
N SER A 144 11.95 4.13 -11.36
CA SER A 144 12.97 3.14 -11.74
C SER A 144 12.39 1.72 -11.88
N TRP A 145 11.19 1.44 -11.37
CA TRP A 145 10.55 0.12 -11.49
C TRP A 145 9.64 -0.02 -12.69
N ILE A 146 9.28 1.10 -13.30
CA ILE A 146 8.31 1.14 -14.38
C ILE A 146 9.13 1.19 -15.68
N ILE A 147 9.36 0.01 -16.27
CA ILE A 147 10.10 -0.23 -17.51
C ILE A 147 9.14 -0.18 -18.71
#